data_AF-A0A813GAU5-F1
#
_entry.id   AF-A0A813GAU5-F1
#
_cell.length_a   1.000
_cell.length_b   1.000
_cell.length_c   1.000
_cell.angle_alpha   90.00
_cell.angle_beta   90.00
_cell.angle_gamma   90.00
#
_symmetry.space_group_name_H-M   'P 1'
#
loop_
_entity.id
_entity.type
_entity.pdbx_description
1 polymer ?
#
loop_
_entity_poly.entity_id
_entity_poly.type
_entity_poly.pdbx_seq_one_letter_code
_entity_poly.pdbx_strand_id
1 'polypeptide(L)'
;MASQRSLQISVLGIGGPIGDVVIQSTGIVSDLKEAAHDKYGIPAPEQRCVLDVRELRDTERLAACFSDFSTELVVNLIRRSGEELKWLQHITKVPAALASAPDWCKANREIVRAALSSDPWALQYAHPDLRGSRRLVLDAVRSNGLVLRYASPKLCADMKIVRAAVTSNPQALQYAAPALRANKAVVMEAVRSAGLFDSTDLLQYASPALRRDPEVIQTENVVFLRRWSSWNQILVTGLLLIWICCVLLGWLWPTGRFLARMDSVSNACQALLVLVLFISGSGWCVAYLISSPHPG
;
A
#
# COMPACT_ATOMS: atom_id res chain seq x y z
N MET A 1 -29.43 26.08 -29.43
CA MET A 1 -28.60 25.43 -30.47
C MET A 1 -27.15 25.75 -30.15
N ALA A 2 -26.44 24.85 -29.46
CA ALA A 2 -25.02 25.04 -29.19
C ALA A 2 -24.27 24.90 -30.52
N SER A 3 -23.55 25.93 -30.92
CA SER A 3 -22.69 25.92 -32.10
C SER A 3 -21.74 24.72 -32.02
N GLN A 4 -21.91 23.75 -32.91
CA GLN A 4 -20.98 22.63 -33.09
C GLN A 4 -19.68 23.19 -33.65
N ARG A 5 -18.81 23.70 -32.76
CA ARG A 5 -17.44 24.03 -33.15
C ARG A 5 -16.71 22.72 -33.41
N SER A 6 -16.14 22.57 -34.59
CA SER A 6 -15.21 21.50 -34.90
C SER A 6 -13.78 21.95 -34.58
N LEU A 7 -12.95 21.00 -34.20
CA LEU A 7 -11.52 21.15 -33.97
C LEU A 7 -10.79 20.41 -35.08
N GLN A 8 -9.87 21.09 -35.74
CA GLN A 8 -8.92 20.48 -36.66
C GLN A 8 -7.68 20.07 -35.88
N ILE A 9 -7.31 18.79 -35.98
CA ILE A 9 -6.21 18.18 -35.24
C ILE A 9 -5.24 17.61 -36.25
N SER A 10 -4.00 18.09 -36.24
CA SER A 10 -2.96 17.58 -37.12
C SER A 10 -2.30 16.36 -36.51
N VAL A 11 -2.41 15.23 -37.19
CA VAL A 11 -1.83 13.97 -36.74
C VAL A 11 -0.47 13.77 -37.39
N LEU A 12 0.56 13.69 -36.55
CA LEU A 12 1.94 13.43 -36.95
C LEU A 12 2.31 11.98 -36.64
N GLY A 13 3.00 11.33 -37.56
CA GLY A 13 3.64 10.04 -37.34
C GLY A 13 5.13 10.19 -37.07
N ILE A 14 5.80 9.07 -36.83
CA ILE A 14 7.27 9.03 -36.64
C ILE A 14 8.01 9.52 -37.90
N GLY A 15 7.42 9.32 -39.09
CA GLY A 15 7.98 9.73 -40.38
C GLY A 15 7.58 11.13 -40.87
N GLY A 16 6.86 11.92 -40.07
CA GLY A 16 6.31 13.22 -40.47
C GLY A 16 4.77 13.27 -40.46
N PRO A 17 4.16 14.31 -41.03
CA PRO A 17 2.71 14.51 -40.99
C PRO A 17 1.97 13.38 -41.71
N ILE A 18 0.99 12.78 -41.01
CA ILE A 18 0.09 11.77 -41.57
C ILE A 18 -1.12 12.46 -42.20
N GLY A 19 -1.64 13.50 -41.53
CA GLY A 19 -2.74 14.33 -42.02
C GLY A 19 -3.66 14.81 -40.91
N ASP A 20 -4.66 15.61 -41.27
CA ASP A 20 -5.55 16.23 -40.29
C ASP A 20 -6.82 15.41 -40.05
N VAL A 21 -7.31 15.42 -38.81
CA VAL A 21 -8.58 14.82 -38.41
C VAL A 21 -9.47 15.91 -37.83
N VAL A 22 -10.75 15.90 -38.18
CA VAL A 22 -11.72 16.89 -37.72
C VAL A 22 -12.67 16.23 -36.73
N ILE A 23 -12.76 16.79 -35.52
CA ILE A 23 -13.56 16.24 -34.42
C ILE A 23 -14.40 17.35 -33.81
N GLN A 24 -15.52 17.01 -33.18
CA GLN A 24 -16.30 17.99 -32.42
C GLN A 24 -15.51 18.55 -31.24
N SER A 25 -15.74 19.82 -30.87
CA SER A 25 -15.04 20.47 -29.75
C SER A 25 -15.31 19.84 -28.39
N THR A 26 -16.41 19.09 -28.27
CA THR A 26 -16.74 18.32 -27.06
C THR A 26 -16.12 16.93 -27.06
N GLY A 27 -15.42 16.54 -28.14
CA GLY A 27 -14.88 15.22 -28.34
C GLY A 27 -13.77 14.86 -27.35
N ILE A 28 -13.63 13.56 -27.13
CA ILE A 28 -12.59 12.95 -26.31
C ILE A 28 -11.57 12.22 -27.19
N VAL A 29 -10.48 11.78 -26.58
CA VAL A 29 -9.38 11.10 -27.30
C VAL A 29 -9.84 9.78 -27.94
N SER A 30 -10.85 9.09 -27.40
CA SER A 30 -11.43 7.92 -28.09
C SER A 30 -12.01 8.29 -29.46
N ASP A 31 -12.69 9.44 -29.57
CA ASP A 31 -13.27 9.90 -30.84
C ASP A 31 -12.15 10.23 -31.85
N LEU A 32 -11.01 10.73 -31.36
CA LEU A 32 -9.80 10.92 -32.19
C LEU A 32 -9.25 9.60 -32.68
N LYS A 33 -9.23 8.58 -31.82
CA LYS A 33 -8.75 7.26 -32.21
C LYS A 33 -9.68 6.60 -33.23
N GLU A 34 -10.99 6.74 -33.07
CA GLU A 34 -11.97 6.26 -34.04
C GLU A 34 -11.81 6.96 -35.38
N ALA A 35 -11.74 8.30 -35.38
CA ALA A 35 -11.57 9.06 -36.62
C ALA A 35 -10.23 8.78 -37.32
N ALA A 36 -9.15 8.56 -36.55
CA ALA A 36 -7.88 8.11 -37.08
C ALA A 36 -7.92 6.65 -37.58
N HIS A 37 -8.75 5.78 -36.99
CA HIS A 37 -8.98 4.43 -37.47
C HIS A 37 -9.69 4.45 -38.83
N ASP A 38 -10.78 5.20 -38.93
CA ASP A 38 -11.58 5.29 -40.16
C ASP A 38 -10.77 5.88 -41.31
N LYS A 39 -9.91 6.87 -41.02
CA LYS A 39 -9.12 7.57 -42.03
C LYS A 39 -7.82 6.86 -42.40
N TYR A 40 -7.10 6.30 -41.43
CA TYR A 40 -5.75 5.75 -41.63
C TYR A 40 -5.68 4.23 -41.49
N GLY A 41 -6.78 3.56 -41.14
CA GLY A 41 -6.86 2.10 -40.98
C GLY A 41 -6.12 1.56 -39.76
N ILE A 42 -5.67 2.41 -38.84
CA ILE A 42 -4.91 2.00 -37.64
C ILE A 42 -5.92 1.66 -36.54
N PRO A 43 -6.00 0.42 -36.03
CA PRO A 43 -6.96 0.09 -34.96
C PRO A 43 -6.75 0.96 -33.72
N ALA A 44 -7.83 1.46 -33.11
CA ALA A 44 -7.79 2.27 -31.89
C ALA A 44 -6.86 1.72 -30.76
N PRO A 45 -6.75 0.40 -30.48
CA PRO A 45 -5.81 -0.09 -29.47
C PRO A 45 -4.34 0.05 -29.89
N GLU A 46 -4.03 0.01 -31.19
CA GLU A 46 -2.67 0.22 -31.72
C GLU A 46 -2.26 1.70 -31.67
N GLN A 47 -3.22 2.60 -31.46
CA GLN A 47 -2.98 4.03 -31.47
C GLN A 47 -2.51 4.54 -30.10
N ARG A 48 -1.29 5.05 -30.08
CA ARG A 48 -0.75 5.81 -28.95
C ARG A 48 -0.66 7.29 -29.33
N CYS A 49 -1.58 8.08 -28.77
CA CYS A 49 -1.65 9.53 -28.98
C CYS A 49 -0.82 10.26 -27.94
N VAL A 50 0.15 11.06 -28.37
CA VAL A 50 1.05 11.85 -27.53
C VAL A 50 0.95 13.31 -27.93
N LEU A 51 0.69 14.18 -26.96
CA LEU A 51 0.72 15.64 -27.12
C LEU A 51 1.98 16.17 -26.45
N ASP A 52 2.84 16.82 -27.22
CA ASP A 52 4.21 17.22 -26.84
C ASP A 52 5.02 16.05 -26.26
N VAL A 53 4.98 15.89 -24.94
CA VAL A 53 5.70 14.87 -24.17
C VAL A 53 4.77 13.97 -23.35
N ARG A 54 3.45 14.17 -23.44
CA ARG A 54 2.45 13.52 -22.59
C ARG A 54 1.53 12.61 -23.41
N GLU A 55 1.45 11.35 -23.02
CA GLU A 55 0.45 10.42 -23.56
C GLU A 55 -0.95 10.82 -23.11
N LEU A 56 -1.86 10.94 -24.07
CA LEU A 56 -3.26 11.31 -23.85
C LEU A 56 -4.07 10.08 -23.42
N ARG A 57 -4.98 10.27 -22.47
CA ARG A 57 -5.90 9.22 -22.02
C ARG A 57 -7.16 9.22 -22.87
N ASP A 58 -7.73 8.05 -23.12
CA ASP A 58 -8.93 7.89 -23.97
C ASP A 58 -10.12 8.74 -23.49
N THR A 59 -10.25 8.96 -22.18
CA THR A 59 -11.32 9.75 -21.56
C THR A 59 -11.04 11.26 -21.47
N GLU A 60 -9.86 11.70 -21.93
CA GLU A 60 -9.47 13.10 -21.84
C GLU A 60 -10.17 13.93 -22.92
N ARG A 61 -10.65 15.13 -22.55
CA ARG A 61 -11.30 16.05 -23.48
C ARG A 61 -10.25 16.79 -24.30
N LEU A 62 -10.41 16.77 -25.63
CA LEU A 62 -9.47 17.40 -26.54
C LEU A 62 -9.47 18.93 -26.40
N ALA A 63 -10.63 19.54 -26.14
CA ALA A 63 -10.71 20.98 -25.86
C ALA A 63 -9.89 21.43 -24.64
N ALA A 64 -9.72 20.57 -23.62
CA ALA A 64 -8.91 20.88 -22.44
C ALA A 64 -7.40 20.81 -22.73
N CYS A 65 -7.01 20.29 -23.89
CA CYS A 65 -5.62 20.17 -24.32
C CYS A 65 -5.15 21.37 -25.16
N PHE A 66 -6.04 22.28 -25.55
CA PHE A 66 -5.66 23.52 -26.21
C PHE A 66 -5.05 24.47 -25.19
N SER A 67 -3.88 25.02 -25.53
CA SER A 67 -3.44 26.25 -24.91
C SER A 67 -4.25 27.41 -25.49
N ASP A 68 -4.52 28.45 -24.71
CA ASP A 68 -5.32 29.62 -25.14
C ASP A 68 -4.76 30.35 -26.38
N PHE A 69 -3.55 29.99 -26.83
CA PHE A 69 -2.80 30.66 -27.90
C PHE A 69 -2.63 29.84 -29.19
N SER A 70 -3.05 28.56 -29.21
CA SER A 70 -2.85 27.68 -30.37
C SER A 70 -4.17 27.40 -31.10
N THR A 71 -4.24 27.71 -32.39
CA THR A 71 -5.39 27.40 -33.26
C THR A 71 -5.39 25.96 -33.78
N GLU A 72 -4.27 25.24 -33.64
CA GLU A 72 -4.05 23.92 -34.19
C GLU A 72 -3.51 22.99 -33.09
N LEU A 73 -4.16 21.84 -32.91
CA LEU A 73 -3.72 20.81 -31.97
C LEU A 73 -2.93 19.76 -32.74
N VAL A 74 -1.65 19.64 -32.42
CA VAL A 74 -0.75 18.68 -33.07
C VAL A 74 -0.58 17.45 -32.19
N VAL A 75 -1.03 16.29 -32.66
CA VAL A 75 -0.95 15.03 -31.92
C VAL A 75 -0.02 14.06 -32.63
N ASN A 76 0.98 13.57 -31.91
CA ASN A 76 1.84 12.49 -32.39
C ASN A 76 1.12 11.15 -32.21
N LEU A 77 0.88 10.44 -33.31
CA LEU A 77 0.34 9.10 -33.35
C LEU A 77 1.46 8.08 -33.55
N ILE A 78 1.70 7.28 -32.52
CA ILE A 78 2.65 6.18 -32.54
C ILE A 78 1.85 4.88 -32.65
N ARG A 79 2.19 4.06 -33.65
CA ARG A 79 1.58 2.74 -33.84
C ARG A 79 2.29 1.70 -32.97
N ARG A 80 1.55 1.06 -32.05
CA ARG A 80 2.00 -0.12 -31.31
C ARG A 80 1.93 -1.36 -32.19
N SER A 81 2.86 -2.29 -31.99
CA SER A 81 2.79 -3.58 -32.70
C SER A 81 1.62 -4.42 -32.16
N GLY A 82 1.03 -5.27 -33.01
CA GLY A 82 -0.04 -6.18 -32.59
C GLY A 82 0.43 -7.17 -31.50
N GLU A 83 1.71 -7.53 -31.49
CA GLU A 83 2.28 -8.38 -30.44
C GLU A 83 2.34 -7.67 -29.08
N GLU A 84 2.77 -6.40 -29.07
CA GLU A 84 2.81 -5.57 -27.86
C GLU A 84 1.41 -5.44 -27.23
N LEU A 85 0.38 -5.27 -28.05
CA LEU A 85 -1.00 -5.23 -27.56
C LEU A 85 -1.47 -6.54 -26.96
N LYS A 86 -1.18 -7.67 -27.63
CA LYS A 86 -1.51 -9.00 -27.10
C LYS A 86 -0.87 -9.19 -25.72
N TRP A 87 0.38 -8.77 -25.56
CA TRP A 87 1.07 -8.84 -24.28
C TRP A 87 0.51 -7.89 -23.22
N LEU A 88 0.18 -6.64 -23.56
CA LEU A 88 -0.47 -5.70 -22.65
C LEU A 88 -1.82 -6.23 -22.17
N GLN A 89 -2.64 -6.77 -23.07
CA GLN A 89 -3.92 -7.39 -22.74
C GLN A 89 -3.77 -8.67 -21.92
N HIS A 90 -2.73 -9.47 -22.19
CA HIS A 90 -2.48 -10.69 -21.44
C HIS A 90 -1.96 -10.41 -20.03
N ILE A 91 -1.02 -9.47 -19.86
CA ILE A 91 -0.37 -9.15 -18.59
C ILE A 91 -1.31 -8.43 -17.62
N THR A 92 -2.23 -7.63 -18.13
CA THR A 92 -3.30 -7.04 -17.30
C THR A 92 -4.21 -8.10 -16.67
N LYS A 93 -4.41 -9.24 -17.33
CA LYS A 93 -5.18 -10.38 -16.80
C LYS A 93 -4.31 -11.30 -15.94
N VAL A 94 -3.08 -11.57 -16.36
CA VAL A 94 -2.16 -12.52 -15.72
C VAL A 94 -0.77 -11.86 -15.56
N PRO A 95 -0.53 -11.14 -14.44
CA PRO A 95 0.73 -10.45 -14.22
C PRO A 95 1.95 -11.38 -14.16
N ALA A 96 1.75 -12.61 -13.65
CA ALA A 96 2.78 -13.65 -13.58
C ALA A 96 3.32 -14.08 -14.96
N ALA A 97 2.59 -13.81 -16.05
CA ALA A 97 3.02 -14.10 -17.41
C ALA A 97 4.29 -13.34 -17.82
N LEU A 98 4.66 -12.27 -17.09
CA LEU A 98 5.92 -11.56 -17.31
C LEU A 98 7.15 -12.46 -17.11
N ALA A 99 7.04 -13.52 -16.30
CA ALA A 99 8.14 -14.47 -16.07
C ALA A 99 8.58 -15.20 -17.37
N SER A 100 7.61 -15.66 -18.16
CA SER A 100 7.82 -16.35 -19.43
C SER A 100 7.81 -15.43 -20.65
N ALA A 101 7.63 -14.12 -20.45
CA ALA A 101 7.63 -13.15 -21.52
C ALA A 101 9.02 -13.01 -22.19
N PRO A 102 9.06 -12.70 -23.50
CA PRO A 102 10.32 -12.45 -24.22
C PRO A 102 11.04 -11.22 -23.68
N ASP A 103 12.34 -11.11 -23.94
CA ASP A 103 13.19 -10.07 -23.35
C ASP A 103 12.73 -8.65 -23.69
N TRP A 104 12.22 -8.43 -24.90
CA TRP A 104 11.67 -7.13 -25.29
C TRP A 104 10.45 -6.73 -24.45
N CYS A 105 9.61 -7.69 -24.01
CA CYS A 105 8.49 -7.42 -23.09
C CYS A 105 9.01 -7.05 -21.70
N LYS A 106 10.01 -7.77 -21.20
CA LYS A 106 10.65 -7.51 -19.89
C LYS A 106 11.39 -6.17 -19.87
N ALA A 107 11.86 -5.69 -21.02
CA ALA A 107 12.47 -4.38 -21.20
C ALA A 107 11.46 -3.27 -21.54
N ASN A 108 10.22 -3.61 -21.89
CA ASN A 108 9.19 -2.65 -22.20
C ASN A 108 8.58 -2.08 -20.91
N ARG A 109 8.80 -0.77 -20.70
CA ARG A 109 8.36 -0.05 -19.51
C ARG A 109 6.85 -0.08 -19.30
N GLU A 110 6.06 -0.02 -20.37
CA GLU A 110 4.59 0.02 -20.27
C GLU A 110 4.03 -1.33 -19.84
N ILE A 111 4.54 -2.40 -20.46
CA ILE A 111 4.20 -3.77 -20.13
C ILE A 111 4.55 -4.07 -18.66
N VAL A 112 5.78 -3.75 -18.24
CA VAL A 112 6.20 -3.96 -16.85
C VAL A 112 5.37 -3.12 -15.89
N ARG A 113 5.06 -1.86 -16.22
CA ARG A 113 4.21 -1.01 -15.37
C ARG A 113 2.81 -1.61 -15.21
N ALA A 114 2.21 -2.13 -16.28
CA ALA A 114 0.91 -2.79 -16.23
C ALA A 114 0.94 -4.05 -15.36
N ALA A 115 2.04 -4.82 -15.40
CA ALA A 115 2.22 -5.95 -14.49
C ALA A 115 2.29 -5.48 -13.02
N LEU A 116 3.09 -4.45 -12.74
CA LEU A 116 3.32 -3.92 -11.39
C LEU A 116 2.07 -3.30 -10.76
N SER A 117 1.15 -2.74 -11.54
CA SER A 117 -0.12 -2.22 -11.00
C SER A 117 -1.01 -3.31 -10.43
N SER A 118 -0.89 -4.54 -10.91
CA SER A 118 -1.68 -5.68 -10.44
C SER A 118 -0.91 -6.54 -9.45
N ASP A 119 0.38 -6.79 -9.69
CA ASP A 119 1.26 -7.55 -8.82
C ASP A 119 2.62 -6.85 -8.66
N PRO A 120 2.92 -6.28 -7.48
CA PRO A 120 4.21 -5.65 -7.20
C PRO A 120 5.40 -6.62 -7.33
N TRP A 121 5.19 -7.92 -7.14
CA TRP A 121 6.25 -8.94 -7.26
C TRP A 121 6.74 -9.13 -8.69
N ALA A 122 5.99 -8.65 -9.69
CA ALA A 122 6.38 -8.71 -11.09
C ALA A 122 7.72 -7.99 -11.39
N LEU A 123 8.17 -7.08 -10.50
CA LEU A 123 9.46 -6.39 -10.65
C LEU A 123 10.64 -7.36 -10.78
N GLN A 124 10.55 -8.55 -10.18
CA GLN A 124 11.62 -9.55 -10.24
C GLN A 124 11.92 -10.05 -11.66
N TYR A 125 10.93 -10.01 -12.55
CA TYR A 125 11.04 -10.46 -13.93
C TYR A 125 11.40 -9.34 -14.91
N ALA A 126 11.38 -8.09 -14.45
CA ALA A 126 11.70 -6.93 -15.28
C ALA A 126 13.19 -6.92 -15.66
N HIS A 127 13.48 -6.36 -16.84
CA HIS A 127 14.85 -6.16 -17.31
C HIS A 127 15.66 -5.34 -16.28
N PRO A 128 16.97 -5.61 -16.09
CA PRO A 128 17.82 -4.88 -15.16
C PRO A 128 17.68 -3.35 -15.22
N ASP A 129 17.55 -2.78 -16.42
CA ASP A 129 17.41 -1.34 -16.62
C ASP A 129 16.12 -0.79 -15.98
N LEU A 130 15.03 -1.54 -16.09
CA LEU A 130 13.75 -1.16 -15.48
C LEU A 130 13.75 -1.37 -13.96
N ARG A 131 14.52 -2.33 -13.45
CA ARG A 131 14.81 -2.47 -12.00
C ARG A 131 15.68 -1.32 -11.47
N GLY A 132 16.36 -0.59 -12.35
CA GLY A 132 17.02 0.69 -12.07
C GLY A 132 16.12 1.93 -12.24
N SER A 133 14.89 1.76 -12.72
CA SER A 133 13.97 2.87 -12.94
C SER A 133 13.37 3.36 -11.62
N ARG A 134 13.83 4.53 -11.17
CA ARG A 134 13.37 5.17 -9.92
C ARG A 134 11.85 5.19 -9.80
N ARG A 135 11.13 5.55 -10.87
CA ARG A 135 9.67 5.71 -10.85
C ARG A 135 8.95 4.39 -10.71
N LEU A 136 9.33 3.36 -11.50
CA LEU A 136 8.71 2.04 -11.42
C LEU A 136 8.92 1.40 -10.06
N VAL A 137 10.16 1.45 -9.55
CA VAL A 137 10.49 0.88 -8.24
C VAL A 137 9.76 1.63 -7.13
N LEU A 138 9.70 2.95 -7.18
CA LEU A 138 8.97 3.74 -6.16
C LEU A 138 7.49 3.38 -6.12
N ASP A 139 6.85 3.23 -7.28
CA ASP A 139 5.44 2.83 -7.37
C ASP A 139 5.24 1.40 -6.83
N ALA A 140 6.15 0.47 -7.14
CA ALA A 140 6.08 -0.92 -6.66
C ALA A 140 6.29 -1.04 -5.14
N VAL A 141 7.29 -0.35 -4.56
CA VAL A 141 7.58 -0.44 -3.11
C VAL A 141 6.51 0.22 -2.24
N ARG A 142 5.74 1.17 -2.79
CA ARG A 142 4.58 1.74 -2.09
C ARG A 142 3.50 0.69 -1.89
N SER A 143 3.26 -0.14 -2.90
CA SER A 143 2.32 -1.26 -2.83
C SER A 143 2.82 -2.40 -1.96
N ASN A 144 4.10 -2.75 -2.04
CA ASN A 144 4.74 -3.74 -1.17
C ASN A 144 6.23 -3.45 -0.97
N GLY A 145 6.60 -3.04 0.24
CA GLY A 145 8.00 -2.71 0.59
C GLY A 145 9.02 -3.82 0.33
N LEU A 146 8.63 -5.10 0.41
CA LEU A 146 9.55 -6.24 0.23
C LEU A 146 10.11 -6.34 -1.20
N VAL A 147 9.43 -5.71 -2.17
CA VAL A 147 9.87 -5.67 -3.57
C VAL A 147 11.21 -4.94 -3.74
N LEU A 148 11.63 -4.15 -2.76
CA LEU A 148 12.93 -3.48 -2.73
C LEU A 148 14.09 -4.46 -3.00
N ARG A 149 13.96 -5.74 -2.63
CA ARG A 149 14.97 -6.79 -2.89
C ARG A 149 15.34 -6.96 -4.37
N TYR A 150 14.45 -6.58 -5.28
CA TYR A 150 14.68 -6.70 -6.73
C TYR A 150 15.11 -5.39 -7.36
N ALA A 151 15.10 -4.29 -6.62
CA ALA A 151 15.58 -3.02 -7.13
C ALA A 151 17.09 -3.06 -7.39
N SER A 152 17.58 -2.19 -8.28
CA SER A 152 19.02 -2.06 -8.47
C SER A 152 19.73 -1.61 -7.19
N PRO A 153 21.01 -1.98 -6.97
CA PRO A 153 21.76 -1.57 -5.78
C PRO A 153 21.77 -0.06 -5.53
N LYS A 154 21.79 0.74 -6.61
CA LYS A 154 21.70 2.21 -6.55
C LYS A 154 20.40 2.69 -5.92
N LEU A 155 19.27 2.02 -6.19
CA LEU A 155 17.98 2.37 -5.61
C LEU A 155 17.81 1.81 -4.19
N CYS A 156 18.47 0.69 -3.86
CA CYS A 156 18.56 0.20 -2.47
C CYS A 156 19.37 1.14 -1.57
N ALA A 157 20.19 2.02 -2.14
CA ALA A 157 20.89 3.09 -1.44
C ALA A 157 20.14 4.45 -1.51
N ASP A 158 18.99 4.51 -2.19
CA ASP A 158 18.22 5.74 -2.30
C ASP A 158 17.32 5.94 -1.07
N MET A 159 17.64 6.97 -0.29
CA MET A 159 16.91 7.32 0.92
C MET A 159 15.38 7.40 0.71
N LYS A 160 14.90 8.03 -0.36
CA LYS A 160 13.45 8.22 -0.56
C LYS A 160 12.74 6.91 -0.89
N ILE A 161 13.37 6.05 -1.68
CA ILE A 161 12.79 4.74 -2.04
C ILE A 161 12.81 3.82 -0.83
N VAL A 162 13.92 3.74 -0.10
CA VAL A 162 14.02 2.89 1.09
C VAL A 162 13.04 3.32 2.17
N ARG A 163 12.90 4.63 2.42
CA ARG A 163 11.89 5.13 3.35
C ARG A 163 10.48 4.70 2.93
N ALA A 164 10.12 4.90 1.65
CA ALA A 164 8.82 4.45 1.15
C ALA A 164 8.60 2.93 1.30
N ALA A 165 9.64 2.13 1.05
CA ALA A 165 9.60 0.68 1.22
C ALA A 165 9.40 0.29 2.68
N VAL A 166 10.15 0.90 3.60
CA VAL A 166 10.09 0.65 5.04
C VAL A 166 8.75 1.10 5.64
N THR A 167 8.18 2.20 5.16
CA THR A 167 6.84 2.64 5.57
C THR A 167 5.76 1.65 5.12
N SER A 168 5.91 1.06 3.92
CA SER A 168 4.98 0.06 3.39
C SER A 168 5.14 -1.30 4.09
N ASN A 169 6.38 -1.77 4.25
CA ASN A 169 6.73 -2.96 5.00
C ASN A 169 8.07 -2.75 5.74
N PRO A 170 8.08 -2.68 7.08
CA PRO A 170 9.29 -2.47 7.89
C PRO A 170 10.40 -3.48 7.60
N GLN A 171 10.06 -4.74 7.32
CA GLN A 171 11.05 -5.79 7.01
C GLN A 171 11.82 -5.52 5.71
N ALA A 172 11.39 -4.54 4.88
CA ALA A 172 12.14 -4.08 3.72
C ALA A 172 13.52 -3.50 4.09
N LEU A 173 13.72 -3.10 5.36
CA LEU A 173 15.01 -2.61 5.87
C LEU A 173 16.17 -3.58 5.58
N GLN A 174 15.91 -4.90 5.54
CA GLN A 174 16.93 -5.91 5.26
C GLN A 174 17.57 -5.77 3.87
N TYR A 175 16.83 -5.23 2.91
CA TYR A 175 17.25 -5.06 1.51
C TYR A 175 17.85 -3.68 1.23
N ALA A 176 17.78 -2.76 2.20
CA ALA A 176 18.42 -1.47 2.09
C ALA A 176 19.95 -1.61 2.11
N ALA A 177 20.63 -0.66 1.46
CA ALA A 177 22.09 -0.62 1.46
C ALA A 177 22.63 -0.50 2.91
N PRO A 178 23.83 -1.05 3.20
CA PRO A 178 24.40 -1.02 4.55
C PRO A 178 24.45 0.38 5.20
N ALA A 179 24.73 1.41 4.40
CA ALA A 179 24.74 2.80 4.87
C ALA A 179 23.37 3.27 5.38
N LEU A 180 22.27 2.84 4.76
CA LEU A 180 20.90 3.17 5.20
C LEU A 180 20.45 2.30 6.38
N ARG A 181 20.94 1.07 6.48
CA ARG A 181 20.76 0.21 7.66
C ARG A 181 21.51 0.72 8.90
N ALA A 182 22.53 1.55 8.70
CA ALA A 182 23.24 2.30 9.73
C ALA A 182 22.66 3.71 9.96
N ASN A 183 21.65 4.12 9.18
CA ASN A 183 21.03 5.42 9.33
C ASN A 183 19.91 5.37 10.38
N LYS A 184 20.13 6.06 11.50
CA LYS A 184 19.18 6.12 12.61
C LYS A 184 17.78 6.56 12.19
N ALA A 185 17.66 7.56 11.30
CA ALA A 185 16.36 8.05 10.87
C ALA A 185 15.52 6.99 10.14
N VAL A 186 16.16 6.20 9.25
CA VAL A 186 15.50 5.11 8.51
C VAL A 186 15.10 3.98 9.46
N VAL A 187 16.00 3.58 10.37
CA VAL A 187 15.73 2.51 11.33
C VAL A 187 14.60 2.93 12.29
N MET A 188 14.58 4.17 12.76
CA MET A 188 13.52 4.68 13.62
C MET A 188 12.17 4.75 12.90
N GLU A 189 12.16 5.10 11.61
CA GLU A 189 10.94 5.04 10.80
C GLU A 189 10.45 3.60 10.65
N ALA A 190 11.36 2.64 10.43
CA ALA A 190 11.03 1.22 10.38
C ALA A 190 10.38 0.73 11.69
N VAL A 191 10.98 1.07 12.83
CA VAL A 191 10.46 0.70 14.17
C VAL A 191 9.09 1.32 14.43
N ARG A 192 8.86 2.56 14.01
CA ARG A 192 7.54 3.22 14.14
C ARG A 192 6.49 2.59 13.24
N SER A 193 6.89 2.16 12.04
CA SER A 193 6.01 1.48 11.09
C SER A 193 5.75 0.01 11.44
N ALA A 194 6.61 -0.62 12.26
CA ALA A 194 6.44 -2.00 12.73
C ALA A 194 5.14 -2.20 13.53
N GLY A 195 4.39 -3.24 13.18
CA GLY A 195 3.25 -3.74 13.94
C GLY A 195 3.68 -4.63 15.12
N LEU A 196 2.71 -5.03 15.95
CA LEU A 196 2.91 -5.78 17.21
C LEU A 196 3.62 -7.14 17.06
N PHE A 197 3.59 -7.75 15.88
CA PHE A 197 4.03 -9.14 15.67
C PHE A 197 5.36 -9.27 14.92
N ASP A 198 5.91 -8.17 14.38
CA ASP A 198 7.08 -8.17 13.48
C ASP A 198 8.27 -7.32 13.99
N SER A 199 8.15 -6.63 15.12
CA SER A 199 9.18 -5.68 15.58
C SER A 199 10.45 -6.36 16.10
N THR A 200 10.32 -7.51 16.76
CA THR A 200 11.43 -8.19 17.47
C THR A 200 12.58 -8.58 16.54
N ASP A 201 12.29 -8.85 15.27
CA ASP A 201 13.26 -9.27 14.27
C ASP A 201 13.70 -8.14 13.33
N LEU A 202 13.17 -6.92 13.47
CA LEU A 202 13.51 -5.82 12.58
C LEU A 202 14.92 -5.26 12.87
N LEU A 203 15.28 -5.13 14.15
CA LEU A 203 16.57 -4.59 14.56
C LEU A 203 17.74 -5.48 14.18
N GLN A 204 17.52 -6.78 13.93
CA GLN A 204 18.57 -7.66 13.42
C GLN A 204 19.14 -7.16 12.09
N TYR A 205 18.34 -6.43 11.31
CA TYR A 205 18.77 -5.83 10.06
C TYR A 205 19.46 -4.48 10.27
N ALA A 206 19.27 -3.79 11.39
CA ALA A 206 20.02 -2.58 11.67
C ALA A 206 21.52 -2.87 11.88
N SER A 207 22.36 -1.85 11.72
CA SER A 207 23.78 -1.94 12.07
C SER A 207 23.97 -2.30 13.56
N PRO A 208 25.04 -3.01 13.95
CA PRO A 208 25.27 -3.39 15.35
C PRO A 208 25.26 -2.20 16.33
N ALA A 209 25.70 -1.02 15.88
CA ALA A 209 25.69 0.21 16.67
C ALA A 209 24.26 0.65 17.03
N LEU A 210 23.32 0.61 16.07
CA LEU A 210 21.93 1.02 16.28
C LEU A 210 21.09 -0.01 17.05
N ARG A 211 21.49 -1.29 17.05
CA ARG A 211 20.80 -2.33 17.83
C ARG A 211 20.89 -2.10 19.33
N ARG A 212 21.95 -1.42 19.79
CA ARG A 212 22.19 -1.09 21.20
C ARG A 212 21.87 0.37 21.52
N ASP A 213 21.36 1.13 20.54
CA ASP A 213 21.03 2.53 20.75
C ASP A 213 19.81 2.62 21.68
N PRO A 214 19.93 3.31 22.83
CA PRO A 214 18.87 3.38 23.83
C PRO A 214 17.62 4.06 23.30
N GLU A 215 17.72 5.03 22.39
CA GLU A 215 16.55 5.70 21.82
C GLU A 215 15.77 4.78 20.87
N VAL A 216 16.48 3.92 20.14
CA VAL A 216 15.86 2.94 19.24
C VAL A 216 15.08 1.91 20.05
N ILE A 217 15.72 1.35 21.09
CA ILE A 217 15.11 0.37 22.00
C ILE A 217 13.93 0.99 22.76
N GLN A 218 14.07 2.22 23.26
CA GLN A 218 12.97 2.92 23.93
C GLN A 218 11.79 3.14 22.99
N THR A 219 12.04 3.51 21.74
CA THR A 219 10.97 3.73 20.76
C THR A 219 10.23 2.42 20.46
N GLU A 220 10.96 1.32 20.30
CA GLU A 220 10.37 -0.01 20.13
C GLU A 220 9.46 -0.37 21.32
N ASN A 221 9.97 -0.22 22.55
CA ASN A 221 9.21 -0.48 23.77
C ASN A 221 7.98 0.43 23.91
N VAL A 222 8.09 1.71 23.57
CA VAL A 222 6.95 2.65 23.64
C VAL A 222 5.88 2.30 22.61
N VAL A 223 6.28 1.93 21.38
CA VAL A 223 5.34 1.50 20.33
C VAL A 223 4.63 0.20 20.75
N PHE A 224 5.38 -0.74 21.33
CA PHE A 224 4.84 -1.97 21.92
C PHE A 224 3.84 -1.67 23.04
N LEU A 225 4.21 -0.88 24.04
CA LEU A 225 3.37 -0.54 25.20
C LEU A 225 2.09 0.21 24.81
N ARG A 226 2.19 1.20 23.92
CA ARG A 226 1.02 1.95 23.44
C ARG A 226 -0.01 1.03 22.79
N ARG A 227 0.46 0.10 21.95
CA ARG A 227 -0.43 -0.83 21.25
C ARG A 227 -0.91 -1.97 22.16
N TRP A 228 -0.09 -2.47 23.09
CA TRP A 228 -0.51 -3.41 24.13
C TRP A 228 -1.66 -2.84 24.98
N SER A 229 -1.55 -1.55 25.37
CA SER A 229 -2.63 -0.84 26.07
C SER A 229 -3.93 -0.79 25.26
N SER A 230 -3.87 -0.64 23.94
CA SER A 230 -5.05 -0.66 23.08
C SER A 230 -5.72 -2.04 23.03
N TRP A 231 -4.94 -3.13 22.94
CA TRP A 231 -5.48 -4.49 22.99
C TRP A 231 -6.07 -4.83 24.35
N ASN A 232 -5.42 -4.37 25.43
CA ASN A 232 -5.92 -4.56 26.78
C ASN A 232 -7.27 -3.83 26.95
N GLN A 233 -7.43 -2.61 26.41
CA GLN A 233 -8.73 -1.93 26.41
C GLN A 233 -9.80 -2.69 25.61
N ILE A 234 -9.47 -3.25 24.43
CA ILE A 234 -10.42 -4.04 23.63
C ILE A 234 -10.82 -5.34 24.36
N LEU A 235 -9.87 -6.02 25.00
CA LEU A 235 -10.14 -7.23 25.79
C LEU A 235 -11.02 -6.91 27.00
N VAL A 236 -10.70 -5.85 27.75
CA VAL A 236 -11.46 -5.43 28.93
C VAL A 236 -12.88 -5.00 28.54
N THR A 237 -13.03 -4.20 27.48
CA THR A 237 -14.36 -3.77 26.98
C THR A 237 -15.17 -4.92 26.40
N GLY A 238 -14.52 -5.86 25.71
CA GLY A 238 -15.17 -7.08 25.19
C GLY A 238 -15.65 -8.01 26.31
N LEU A 239 -14.82 -8.26 27.32
CA LEU A 239 -15.21 -9.04 28.51
C LEU A 239 -16.34 -8.36 29.30
N LEU A 240 -16.31 -7.02 29.40
CA LEU A 240 -17.38 -6.25 30.02
C LEU A 240 -18.71 -6.37 29.24
N LEU A 241 -18.67 -6.30 27.91
CA LEU A 241 -19.85 -6.50 27.06
C LEU A 241 -20.41 -7.90 27.16
N ILE A 242 -19.55 -8.93 27.15
CA ILE A 242 -19.97 -10.33 27.37
C ILE A 242 -20.64 -10.47 28.74
N TRP A 243 -20.06 -9.88 29.78
CA TRP A 243 -20.64 -9.89 31.12
C TRP A 243 -22.01 -9.19 31.16
N ILE A 244 -22.14 -8.00 30.57
CA ILE A 244 -23.41 -7.27 30.45
C ILE A 244 -24.45 -8.10 29.70
N CYS A 245 -24.08 -8.75 28.58
CA CYS A 245 -24.97 -9.64 27.83
C CYS A 245 -25.41 -10.85 28.65
N CYS A 246 -24.51 -11.48 29.41
CA CYS A 246 -24.84 -12.59 30.29
C CYS A 246 -25.82 -12.19 31.40
N VAL A 247 -25.69 -10.97 31.92
CA VAL A 247 -26.64 -10.41 32.91
C VAL A 247 -28.00 -10.13 32.25
N LEU A 248 -28.03 -9.46 31.09
CA LEU A 248 -29.27 -9.09 30.38
C LEU A 248 -30.04 -10.30 29.83
N LEU A 249 -29.34 -11.34 29.37
CA LEU A 249 -29.95 -12.58 28.87
C LEU A 249 -30.35 -13.54 30.01
N GLY A 250 -30.11 -13.18 31.28
CA GLY A 250 -30.51 -13.97 32.44
C GLY A 250 -29.61 -15.17 32.73
N TRP A 251 -28.41 -15.23 32.15
CA TRP A 251 -27.45 -16.32 32.35
C TRP A 251 -26.65 -16.17 33.65
N LEU A 252 -26.64 -14.97 34.25
CA LEU A 252 -25.91 -14.67 35.49
C LEU A 252 -26.73 -13.76 36.45
N TRP A 253 -27.73 -14.31 37.15
CA TRP A 253 -27.97 -14.14 38.61
C TRP A 253 -29.13 -15.05 39.14
N PRO A 254 -29.22 -15.32 40.46
CA PRO A 254 -28.78 -16.55 41.14
C PRO A 254 -29.90 -17.59 41.35
N THR A 255 -29.51 -18.87 41.36
CA THR A 255 -29.94 -19.72 42.48
C THR A 255 -28.71 -19.98 43.34
N GLY A 256 -28.78 -19.61 44.62
CA GLY A 256 -27.65 -19.50 45.55
C GLY A 256 -26.94 -20.82 45.86
N ARG A 257 -26.08 -21.28 44.95
CA ARG A 257 -25.20 -22.44 45.17
C ARG A 257 -23.73 -22.23 44.80
N PHE A 258 -23.36 -21.10 44.21
CA PHE A 258 -21.97 -20.86 43.78
C PHE A 258 -21.03 -20.46 44.93
N LEU A 259 -21.54 -19.82 45.99
CA LEU A 259 -20.73 -19.44 47.16
C LEU A 259 -20.43 -20.60 48.10
N ALA A 260 -21.18 -21.71 48.04
CA ALA A 260 -20.95 -22.87 48.93
C ALA A 260 -19.82 -23.80 48.46
N ARG A 261 -19.15 -23.49 47.34
CA ARG A 261 -18.08 -24.34 46.75
C ARG A 261 -16.74 -23.64 46.63
N MET A 262 -16.61 -22.42 47.16
CA MET A 262 -15.38 -21.62 47.13
C MET A 262 -14.55 -21.69 48.43
N ASP A 263 -15.00 -22.46 49.42
CA ASP A 263 -14.20 -22.73 50.64
C ASP A 263 -13.07 -23.74 50.39
N SER A 264 -13.02 -24.40 49.22
CA SER A 264 -12.01 -25.40 48.87
C SER A 264 -10.97 -24.96 47.84
N VAL A 265 -10.96 -23.69 47.44
CA VAL A 265 -10.00 -23.20 46.45
C VAL A 265 -8.87 -22.46 47.16
N SER A 266 -7.66 -22.99 47.03
CA SER A 266 -6.42 -22.47 47.61
C SER A 266 -6.33 -20.93 47.54
N ASN A 267 -5.83 -20.33 48.63
CA ASN A 267 -5.59 -18.89 48.82
C ASN A 267 -4.90 -18.20 47.62
N ALA A 268 -4.15 -18.95 46.79
CA ALA A 268 -3.53 -18.45 45.57
C ALA A 268 -4.54 -18.00 44.48
N CYS A 269 -5.67 -18.69 44.34
CA CYS A 269 -6.72 -18.31 43.38
C CYS A 269 -7.51 -17.09 43.87
N GLN A 270 -7.72 -16.97 45.18
CA GLN A 270 -8.33 -15.77 45.77
C GLN A 270 -7.42 -14.55 45.60
N ALA A 271 -6.11 -14.72 45.78
CA ALA A 271 -5.14 -13.66 45.54
C ALA A 271 -5.10 -13.20 44.07
N LEU A 272 -5.13 -14.14 43.11
CA LEU A 272 -5.18 -13.81 41.68
C LEU A 272 -6.46 -13.05 41.30
N LEU A 273 -7.60 -13.42 41.88
CA LEU A 273 -8.87 -12.74 41.62
C LEU A 273 -8.89 -11.31 42.19
N VAL A 274 -8.33 -11.12 43.39
CA VAL A 274 -8.15 -9.80 44.00
C VAL A 274 -7.18 -8.95 43.18
N LEU A 275 -6.09 -9.54 42.66
CA LEU A 275 -5.12 -8.83 41.82
C LEU A 275 -5.73 -8.39 40.49
N VAL A 276 -6.56 -9.24 39.88
CA VAL A 276 -7.33 -8.91 38.66
C VAL A 276 -8.33 -7.78 38.92
N LEU A 277 -9.02 -7.80 40.06
CA LEU A 277 -9.97 -6.75 40.47
C LEU A 277 -9.28 -5.43 40.89
N PHE A 278 -8.05 -5.50 41.41
CA PHE A 278 -7.25 -4.33 41.75
C PHE A 278 -6.68 -3.65 40.48
N ILE A 279 -6.26 -4.45 39.49
CA ILE A 279 -5.78 -3.98 38.19
C ILE A 279 -6.94 -3.39 37.35
N SER A 280 -8.18 -3.86 37.53
CA SER A 280 -9.36 -3.32 36.84
C SER A 280 -9.90 -2.01 37.43
N GLY A 281 -9.20 -1.39 38.41
CA GLY A 281 -9.53 -0.06 38.93
C GLY A 281 -10.90 0.02 39.63
N SER A 282 -11.45 -1.10 40.08
CA SER A 282 -12.78 -1.17 40.68
C SER A 282 -12.69 -0.94 42.20
N GLY A 283 -12.33 0.29 42.60
CA GLY A 283 -12.04 0.68 43.99
C GLY A 283 -13.19 0.61 45.01
N TRP A 284 -14.26 -0.12 44.75
CA TRP A 284 -15.43 -0.21 45.64
C TRP A 284 -15.59 -1.55 46.36
N CYS A 285 -14.88 -2.61 45.98
CA CYS A 285 -15.04 -3.92 46.65
C CYS A 285 -14.11 -4.12 47.86
N VAL A 286 -13.05 -3.32 48.04
CA VAL A 286 -12.09 -3.52 49.14
C VAL A 286 -12.65 -3.01 50.50
N ALA A 287 -13.62 -2.09 50.49
CA ALA A 287 -14.16 -1.51 51.73
C ALA A 287 -15.07 -2.48 52.52
N TYR A 288 -15.64 -3.50 51.86
CA TYR A 288 -16.60 -4.41 52.52
C TYR A 288 -15.92 -5.57 53.27
N LEU A 289 -14.70 -5.95 52.86
CA LEU A 289 -13.95 -7.06 53.48
C LEU A 289 -13.27 -6.68 54.82
N ILE A 290 -13.14 -5.40 55.12
CA ILE A 290 -12.48 -4.91 56.36
C ILE A 290 -13.50 -4.62 57.48
N SER A 291 -14.81 -4.67 57.19
CA SER A 291 -15.86 -4.09 58.08
C SER A 291 -16.85 -5.09 58.70
N SER A 292 -16.57 -6.40 58.75
CA SER A 292 -17.46 -7.35 59.44
C SER A 292 -16.92 -7.74 60.81
N PRO A 293 -17.65 -7.47 61.92
CA PRO A 293 -17.24 -7.84 63.27
C PRO A 293 -17.52 -9.34 63.51
N HIS A 294 -16.57 -10.00 64.19
CA HIS A 294 -16.75 -11.35 64.74
C HIS A 294 -17.88 -11.38 65.78
N PRO A 295 -18.81 -12.35 65.73
CA PRO A 295 -19.46 -12.84 66.94
C PRO A 295 -18.71 -14.09 67.46
N GLY A 296 -18.57 -14.17 68.77
CA GLY A 296 -18.09 -15.35 69.50
C GLY A 296 -19.13 -16.45 69.62
#